data_AF-A0A392QG46-F1
#
_entry.id   AF-A0A392QG46-F1
#
_cell.length_a   1.000
_cell.length_b   1.000
_cell.length_c   1.000
_cell.angle_alpha   90.00
_cell.angle_beta   90.00
_cell.angle_gamma   90.00
#
_symmetry.space_group_name_H-M   'P 1'
#
loop_
_entity.id
_entity.type
_entity.pdbx_description
1 polymer ?
#
loop_
_entity_poly.entity_id
_entity_poly.type
_entity_poly.pdbx_seq_one_letter_code
_entity_poly.pdbx_strand_id
1 'polypeptide(L)' 'VAWVTKSGQSDLETHLALRSSSEAIMYPYYSKWIRGHRDLPLKLNQWCNAVRWVTGDPTPFIRHFLFYHVFISPF' A
#
# COMPACT_ATOMS: atom_id res chain seq x y z
N VAL A 1 1.10 -10.99 -4.30
CA VAL A 1 1.87 -9.90 -3.63
C VAL A 1 3.29 -9.97 -4.15
N ALA A 2 3.89 -8.83 -4.51
CA ALA A 2 5.26 -8.82 -5.02
C ALA A 2 6.24 -8.66 -3.85
N TRP A 3 7.24 -9.55 -3.79
CA TRP A 3 8.24 -9.60 -2.73
C TRP A 3 9.60 -9.18 -3.28
N VAL A 4 10.27 -8.28 -2.58
CA VAL A 4 11.65 -7.89 -2.84
C VAL A 4 12.53 -8.68 -1.89
N THR A 5 13.35 -9.56 -2.46
CA THR A 5 14.20 -10.50 -1.71
C THR A 5 15.69 -10.16 -1.80
N LYS A 6 16.09 -9.35 -2.79
CA LYS A 6 17.48 -8.96 -3.03
C LYS A 6 17.61 -7.45 -3.22
N SER A 7 18.73 -6.88 -2.76
CA SER A 7 19.17 -5.54 -3.13
C SER A 7 20.52 -5.62 -3.86
N GLY A 8 20.50 -5.56 -5.19
CA GLY A 8 21.72 -5.77 -5.98
C GLY A 8 22.19 -7.22 -5.91
N GLN A 9 23.37 -7.46 -5.33
CA GLN A 9 23.97 -8.80 -5.20
C GLN A 9 23.78 -9.43 -3.81
N SER A 10 23.31 -8.68 -2.81
CA SER A 10 23.06 -9.18 -1.46
C SER A 10 21.59 -9.53 -1.23
N ASP A 11 21.35 -10.61 -0.49
CA ASP A 11 20.01 -10.99 -0.02
C ASP A 11 19.58 -10.10 1.16
N LEU A 12 18.31 -9.73 1.19
CA LEU A 12 17.73 -8.94 2.28
C LEU A 12 17.39 -9.85 3.47
N GLU A 13 17.72 -9.41 4.69
CA GLU A 13 17.42 -10.13 5.93
C GLU A 13 15.92 -10.32 6.14
N THR A 14 15.10 -9.37 5.69
CA THR A 14 13.63 -9.45 5.71
C THR A 14 13.09 -9.14 4.33
N HIS A 15 12.22 -10.01 3.82
CA HIS A 15 11.55 -9.79 2.54
C HIS A 15 10.62 -8.58 2.62
N LEU A 16 10.84 -7.61 1.73
CA LEU A 16 10.02 -6.42 1.67
C LEU A 16 8.86 -6.66 0.71
N ALA A 17 7.63 -6.55 1.19
CA ALA A 17 6.46 -6.59 0.34
C ALA A 17 6.25 -5.22 -0.34
N LEU A 18 6.11 -5.22 -1.67
CA LEU A 18 5.60 -4.05 -2.37
C LEU A 18 4.13 -3.85 -2.00
N ARG A 19 3.78 -2.60 -1.74
CA ARG A 19 2.45 -2.23 -1.27
C ARG A 19 1.37 -2.53 -2.33
N SER A 20 0.50 -3.48 -2.01
CA SER A 20 -0.70 -3.77 -2.79
C SER A 20 -1.92 -2.95 -2.37
N SER A 21 -2.06 -2.69 -1.07
CA SER A 21 -2.99 -1.75 -0.45
C SER A 21 -2.29 -1.09 0.74
N SER A 22 -2.80 0.05 1.19
CA SER A 22 -2.07 0.90 2.16
C SER A 22 -2.53 0.72 3.60
N GLU A 23 -3.52 -0.14 3.81
CA GLU A 23 -4.18 -0.40 5.09
C GLU A 23 -3.17 -0.90 6.13
N ALA A 24 -2.38 -1.92 5.77
CA ALA A 24 -1.37 -2.51 6.66
C ALA A 24 -0.25 -1.53 7.04
N ILE A 25 0.04 -0.55 6.17
CA ILE A 25 1.05 0.48 6.45
C ILE A 25 0.44 1.60 7.32
N MET A 26 -0.79 2.02 7.04
CA MET A 26 -1.40 3.21 7.66
C MET A 26 -2.03 2.93 9.03
N TYR A 27 -2.70 1.79 9.21
CA TYR A 27 -3.44 1.48 10.44
C TYR A 27 -2.57 1.42 11.72
N PRO A 28 -1.31 0.95 11.68
CA PRO A 28 -0.41 1.04 12.84
C PRO A 28 -0.11 2.48 13.28
N TYR A 29 -0.11 3.45 12.35
CA TYR A 29 0.06 4.86 12.68
C TYR A 29 -1.25 5.48 13.14
N TYR A 30 -2.39 5.07 12.57
CA TYR A 30 -3.70 5.55 12.99
C TYR A 30 -3.97 5.19 14.45
N SER A 31 -3.61 3.98 14.86
CA SER A 31 -3.69 3.57 16.27
C SER A 31 -2.81 4.39 17.22
N LYS A 32 -1.72 5.01 16.73
CA LYS A 32 -0.85 5.87 17.54
C LYS A 32 -1.37 7.31 17.62
N TRP A 33 -1.98 7.78 16.52
CA TRP A 33 -2.49 9.15 16.39
C TRP A 33 -3.86 9.34 17.02
N ILE A 34 -4.76 8.38 16.88
CA ILE A 34 -6.11 8.44 17.42
C ILE A 34 -6.08 7.90 18.85
N ARG A 35 -6.18 8.79 19.84
CA ARG A 35 -6.23 8.43 21.27
C ARG A 35 -7.57 8.74 21.92
N GLY A 36 -8.39 9.57 21.28
CA GLY A 36 -9.74 9.86 21.73
C GLY A 36 -10.67 10.30 20.61
N HIS A 37 -11.94 10.43 20.96
CA HIS A 37 -13.02 10.88 20.06
C HIS A 37 -12.83 12.31 19.52
N ARG A 38 -11.88 13.08 20.05
CA ARG A 38 -11.54 14.43 19.56
C ARG A 38 -10.59 14.40 18.36
N ASP A 39 -9.87 13.30 18.14
CA ASP A 39 -8.91 13.17 17.05
C ASP A 39 -9.58 12.73 15.73
N LEU A 40 -10.89 12.48 15.78
CA LEU A 40 -11.72 12.09 14.63
C LEU A 40 -12.56 13.28 14.14
N PRO A 41 -12.83 13.36 12.82
CA PRO A 41 -12.47 12.41 11.77
C PRO A 41 -11.06 12.62 11.19
N LEU A 42 -10.32 11.54 10.95
CA LEU A 42 -8.96 11.57 10.39
C LEU A 42 -8.97 11.27 8.90
N LYS A 43 -9.17 12.32 8.10
CA LYS A 43 -9.21 12.21 6.64
C LYS A 43 -7.82 12.41 6.05
N LEU A 44 -7.23 11.33 5.53
CA LEU A 44 -5.97 11.38 4.79
C LEU A 44 -6.16 10.86 3.37
N ASN A 45 -5.54 11.56 2.43
CA ASN A 45 -5.41 11.12 1.06
C ASN A 45 -3.92 10.90 0.73
N GLN A 46 -3.64 9.90 -0.08
CA GLN A 46 -2.30 9.72 -0.63
C GLN A 46 -2.41 9.34 -2.11
N TRP A 47 -1.61 10.04 -2.92
CA TRP A 47 -1.48 9.82 -4.35
C TRP A 47 -0.23 8.99 -4.57
N CYS A 48 -0.39 7.72 -4.93
CA CYS A 48 0.71 6.79 -4.89
C CYS A 48 0.45 5.56 -5.75
N ASN A 49 1.54 4.97 -6.25
CA ASN A 49 1.47 3.79 -7.08
C ASN A 49 1.23 2.56 -6.19
N ALA A 50 0.39 1.65 -6.66
CA ALA A 50 0.16 0.36 -6.02
C ALA A 50 0.52 -0.76 -7.01
N VAL A 51 1.14 -1.81 -6.48
CA VAL A 51 1.51 -2.99 -7.27
C VAL A 51 0.60 -4.15 -6.88
N ARG A 52 -0.14 -4.67 -7.85
CA ARG A 52 -0.98 -5.85 -7.68
C ARG A 52 -0.63 -6.87 -8.75
N TRP A 53 -0.22 -8.06 -8.31
CA TRP A 53 -0.10 -9.21 -9.21
C TRP A 53 -1.51 -9.69 -9.56
N VAL A 54 -1.95 -9.44 -10.80
CA VAL A 54 -3.27 -9.84 -11.28
C VAL A 54 -3.16 -11.20 -11.95
N THR A 55 -4.03 -12.14 -11.57
CA THR A 55 -4.18 -13.42 -12.26
C THR A 55 -5.14 -13.24 -13.45
N GLY A 56 -4.64 -13.42 -14.67
CA GLY A 56 -5.40 -13.27 -15.92
C GLY A 56 -4.74 -12.30 -16.91
N ASP A 57 -5.40 -12.05 -18.04
CA ASP A 57 -4.85 -11.22 -19.12
C ASP A 57 -4.82 -9.72 -18.76
N PRO A 58 -3.67 -9.04 -18.88
CA PRO A 58 -3.58 -7.62 -18.63
C PRO A 58 -4.25 -6.85 -19.77
N THR A 59 -5.19 -5.96 -19.41
CA THR A 59 -5.89 -5.10 -20.36
C THR A 59 -5.47 -3.65 -20.12
N PRO A 60 -4.86 -2.95 -21.10
CA PRO A 60 -4.48 -1.54 -21.03
C PRO A 60 -5.53 -0.64 -20.36
N PHE A 61 -5.09 0.25 -19.48
CA PHE A 61 -5.83 1.04 -18.46
C PHE A 61 -6.77 0.32 -17.47
N ILE A 62 -7.38 -0.82 -17.81
CA ILE A 62 -8.37 -1.50 -16.95
C ILE A 62 -7.71 -2.41 -15.89
N ARG A 63 -6.70 -3.21 -16.26
CA ARG A 63 -6.00 -4.15 -15.37
C ARG A 63 -4.50 -4.20 -15.66
N HIS A 64 -3.70 -3.61 -14.76
CA HIS A 64 -2.23 -3.55 -14.82
C HIS A 64 -1.61 -4.04 -13.53
N PHE A 65 -0.36 -4.49 -13.63
CA PHE A 65 0.48 -4.83 -12.49
C PHE A 65 0.80 -3.62 -11.61
N LEU A 66 0.97 -2.45 -12.22
CA LEU A 66 1.18 -1.17 -11.54
C LEU A 66 0.10 -0.19 -11.96
N PHE A 67 -0.57 0.41 -10.98
CA PHE A 67 -1.60 1.40 -11.22
C PHE A 67 -1.44 2.59 -10.28
N TYR A 68 -1.78 3.78 -10.80
CA TYR A 68 -1.88 5.00 -10.01
C TYR A 68 -3.21 4.98 -9.27
N HIS A 69 -3.16 5.16 -7.96
CA HIS A 69 -4.38 5.12 -7.14
C HIS A 69 -4.36 6.23 -6.09
N VAL A 70 -5.56 6.76 -5.84
CA VAL A 70 -5.81 7.65 -4.70
C VAL A 70 -6.39 6.80 -3.59
N PHE A 71 -5.61 6.59 -2.53
CA PHE A 71 -6.18 6.00 -1.33
C PHE A 71 -6.74 7.13 -0.46
N ILE A 72 -8.02 7.04 -0.16
CA ILE A 72 -8.73 7.94 0.76
C ILE A 72 -9.06 7.11 1.99
N SER A 73 -8.61 7.52 3.18
CA SER A 73 -9.03 6.84 4.40
C SER A 73 -10.50 7.13 4.70
N PRO A 74 -11.31 6.10 5.03
CA PRO A 74 -12.74 6.25 5.27
C PRO A 74 -13.09 6.80 6.67
N PHE A 75 -12.10 6.99 7.54
CA PHE A 75 -12.27 7.41 8.94
C PHE A 75 -11.99 8.91 9.16
#